data_AF-A0A317H2N4-F1
#
_entry.id   AF-A0A317H2N4-F1
#
_cell.length_a   1.000
_cell.length_b   1.000
_cell.length_c   1.000
_cell.angle_alpha   90.00
_cell.angle_beta   90.00
_cell.angle_gamma   90.00
#
_symmetry.space_group_name_H-M   'P 1'
#
loop_
_entity.id
_entity.type
_entity.pdbx_description
1 polymer ?
#
loop_
_entity_poly.entity_id
_entity_poly.type
_entity_poly.pdbx_seq_one_letter_code
_entity_poly.pdbx_strand_id
1 'polypeptide(L)'
;MIDSRIAFRAIDFNSSFSANRRFDLAMSLEVAEHLKPESASLFIDALTQASDVVLFGAAVKGQGGTGHINEQPQSYWGTFFRLRNYAVVDMFRPILWSNPSIEFHYRQNAFLYIRKGHPLLEHLAAKGISEMSDLGFMDCLHPELYNRYRSGERTFANRSPILMNLLQLLPQRMYVSLRSYARRFIFK
;
A
#
# COMPACT_ATOMS: atom_id res chain seq x y z
N MET A 1 9.04 20.35 -7.95
CA MET A 1 10.34 19.86 -8.46
C MET A 1 10.76 18.72 -7.55
N ILE A 2 11.20 17.58 -8.09
CA ILE A 2 11.70 16.47 -7.27
C ILE A 2 13.04 16.92 -6.66
N ASP A 3 13.27 16.62 -5.39
CA ASP A 3 14.53 16.93 -4.68
C ASP A 3 15.72 16.33 -5.45
N SER A 4 16.80 17.09 -5.64
CA SER A 4 17.96 16.67 -6.45
C SER A 4 18.71 15.47 -5.88
N ARG A 5 18.47 15.11 -4.62
CA ARG A 5 19.00 13.89 -3.98
C ARG A 5 18.24 12.64 -4.41
N ILE A 6 17.07 12.77 -5.04
CA ILE A 6 16.24 11.67 -5.49
C ILE A 6 16.64 11.30 -6.93
N ALA A 7 17.27 10.15 -7.09
CA ALA A 7 17.46 9.53 -8.39
C ALA A 7 16.15 8.84 -8.80
N PHE A 8 15.40 9.47 -9.72
CA PHE A 8 14.12 8.94 -10.19
C PHE A 8 14.29 8.08 -11.46
N ARG A 9 13.61 6.94 -11.49
CA ARG A 9 13.46 6.09 -12.68
C ARG A 9 12.02 5.60 -12.77
N ALA A 10 11.38 5.84 -13.92
CA ALA A 10 10.05 5.29 -14.22
C ALA A 10 10.19 3.82 -14.66
N ILE A 11 9.44 2.94 -14.01
CA ILE A 11 9.50 1.48 -14.22
C ILE A 11 8.08 0.92 -14.17
N ASP A 12 7.76 0.00 -15.07
CA ASP A 12 6.53 -0.79 -15.01
C ASP A 12 6.80 -2.10 -14.27
N PHE A 13 6.27 -2.21 -13.04
CA PHE A 13 6.38 -3.39 -12.21
C PHE A 13 5.45 -4.54 -12.61
N ASN A 14 4.65 -4.40 -13.68
CA ASN A 14 4.02 -5.54 -14.33
C ASN A 14 5.04 -6.41 -15.10
N SER A 15 6.23 -5.86 -15.37
CA SER A 15 7.37 -6.55 -15.99
C SER A 15 8.47 -6.82 -14.96
N SER A 16 9.38 -7.75 -15.26
CA SER A 16 10.51 -8.02 -14.38
C SER A 16 11.41 -6.80 -14.23
N PHE A 17 11.87 -6.57 -13.00
CA PHE A 17 12.83 -5.53 -12.68
C PHE A 17 13.82 -6.02 -11.64
N SER A 18 15.09 -5.69 -11.86
CA SER A 18 16.16 -5.89 -10.90
C SER A 18 16.92 -4.58 -10.74
N ALA A 19 17.09 -4.14 -9.50
CA ALA A 19 17.96 -3.01 -9.20
C ALA A 19 19.42 -3.37 -9.49
N ASN A 20 20.22 -2.38 -9.91
CA ASN A 20 21.65 -2.56 -10.17
C ASN A 20 22.51 -2.59 -8.90
N ARG A 21 21.89 -2.37 -7.74
CA ARG A 21 22.53 -2.42 -6.42
C ARG A 21 21.50 -2.79 -5.37
N ARG A 22 22.01 -3.08 -4.17
CA ARG A 22 21.20 -3.25 -2.98
C ARG A 22 21.11 -1.94 -2.20
N PHE A 23 20.03 -1.83 -1.43
CA PHE A 23 19.70 -0.71 -0.56
C PHE A 23 19.50 -1.22 0.86
N ASP A 24 19.65 -0.34 1.84
CA ASP A 24 19.41 -0.67 3.25
C ASP A 24 17.91 -0.85 3.56
N LEU A 25 17.05 -0.23 2.74
CA LEU A 25 15.59 -0.32 2.83
C LEU A 25 14.97 -0.22 1.43
N ALA A 26 14.07 -1.14 1.10
CA ALA A 26 13.12 -0.98 0.01
C ALA A 26 11.74 -0.65 0.57
N MET A 27 10.97 0.20 -0.09
CA MET A 27 9.63 0.59 0.37
C MET A 27 8.63 0.57 -0.77
N SER A 28 7.44 0.03 -0.52
CA SER A 28 6.29 0.07 -1.42
C SER A 28 5.01 0.14 -0.59
N LEU A 29 4.36 1.31 -0.59
CA LEU A 29 3.11 1.53 0.13
C LEU A 29 2.05 2.02 -0.87
N GLU A 30 0.92 1.32 -0.96
CA GLU A 30 -0.20 1.64 -1.85
C GLU A 30 0.25 1.68 -3.34
N VAL A 31 0.78 0.54 -3.82
CA VAL A 31 1.26 0.35 -5.19
C VAL A 31 0.82 -0.98 -5.77
N ALA A 32 0.96 -2.07 -5.01
CA ALA A 32 0.78 -3.43 -5.51
C ALA A 32 -0.66 -3.71 -5.99
N GLU A 33 -1.65 -3.00 -5.45
CA GLU A 33 -3.05 -3.07 -5.83
C GLU A 33 -3.33 -2.55 -7.25
N HIS A 34 -2.42 -1.77 -7.83
CA HIS A 34 -2.49 -1.28 -9.20
C HIS A 34 -1.85 -2.24 -10.21
N LEU A 35 -1.10 -3.23 -9.75
CA LEU A 35 -0.43 -4.20 -10.61
C LEU A 35 -1.37 -5.35 -10.95
N LYS A 36 -1.12 -6.00 -12.09
CA LYS A 36 -1.83 -7.23 -12.45
C LYS A 36 -1.59 -8.30 -11.37
N PRO A 37 -2.61 -9.09 -10.98
CA PRO A 37 -2.44 -10.18 -10.01
C PRO A 37 -1.31 -11.14 -10.36
N GLU A 38 -1.10 -11.41 -11.65
CA GLU A 38 -0.06 -12.32 -12.14
C GLU A 38 1.36 -11.76 -11.91
N SER A 39 1.49 -10.44 -11.75
CA SER A 39 2.76 -9.76 -11.48
C SER A 39 3.13 -9.73 -10.00
N ALA A 40 2.27 -10.20 -9.09
CA ALA A 40 2.50 -10.17 -7.64
C ALA A 40 3.84 -10.81 -7.24
N SER A 41 4.11 -12.03 -7.72
CA SER A 41 5.35 -12.74 -7.40
C SER A 41 6.58 -11.98 -7.90
N LEU A 42 6.57 -11.53 -9.17
CA LEU A 42 7.67 -10.78 -9.78
C LEU A 42 7.92 -9.45 -9.07
N PHE A 43 6.87 -8.79 -8.59
CA PHE A 43 6.99 -7.55 -7.85
C PHE A 43 7.67 -7.77 -6.49
N ILE A 44 7.30 -8.83 -5.76
CA ILE A 44 7.97 -9.18 -4.51
C ILE A 44 9.42 -9.63 -4.76
N ASP A 45 9.72 -10.29 -5.89
CA ASP A 45 11.10 -10.57 -6.30
C ASP A 45 11.91 -9.28 -6.46
N ALA A 46 11.37 -8.28 -7.14
CA ALA A 46 12.06 -7.01 -7.33
C ALA A 46 12.41 -6.31 -6.00
N LEU A 47 11.46 -6.30 -5.05
CA LEU A 47 11.67 -5.70 -3.73
C LEU A 47 12.71 -6.46 -2.89
N THR A 48 12.60 -7.78 -2.85
CA THR A 48 13.50 -8.64 -2.04
C THR A 48 14.91 -8.79 -2.64
N GLN A 49 15.07 -8.56 -3.95
CA GLN A 49 16.40 -8.39 -4.57
C GLN A 49 17.01 -7.05 -4.17
N ALA A 50 16.21 -5.99 -4.10
CA ALA A 50 16.67 -4.64 -3.80
C ALA A 50 17.13 -4.45 -2.35
N SER A 51 16.54 -5.13 -1.35
CA SER A 51 16.88 -4.93 0.06
C SER A 51 16.54 -6.14 0.92
N ASP A 52 17.27 -6.35 2.03
CA ASP A 52 16.97 -7.36 3.07
C ASP A 52 15.90 -6.88 4.05
N VAL A 53 15.60 -5.58 4.02
CA VAL A 53 14.55 -4.95 4.81
C VAL A 53 13.60 -4.25 3.85
N VAL A 54 12.33 -4.65 3.90
CA VAL A 54 11.28 -4.14 3.01
C VAL A 54 10.11 -3.63 3.83
N LEU A 55 9.78 -2.35 3.70
CA LEU A 55 8.53 -1.77 4.21
C LEU A 55 7.47 -1.90 3.12
N PHE A 56 6.46 -2.72 3.35
CA PHE A 56 5.45 -3.00 2.34
C PHE A 56 4.02 -2.92 2.89
N GLY A 57 3.12 -2.42 2.05
CA GLY A 57 1.69 -2.41 2.25
C GLY A 57 0.95 -2.14 0.94
N ALA A 58 -0.20 -2.78 0.78
CA ALA A 58 -1.06 -2.61 -0.39
C ALA A 58 -2.52 -2.61 0.02
N ALA A 59 -3.38 -2.04 -0.82
CA ALA A 59 -4.81 -1.96 -0.54
C ALA A 59 -5.45 -3.36 -0.41
N VAL A 60 -6.24 -3.56 0.65
CA VAL A 60 -7.01 -4.79 0.86
C VAL A 60 -8.35 -4.74 0.13
N LYS A 61 -8.95 -5.91 -0.11
CA LYS A 61 -10.20 -6.05 -0.87
C LYS A 61 -11.31 -5.13 -0.37
N GLY A 62 -11.72 -4.19 -1.21
CA GLY A 62 -12.80 -3.24 -1.00
C GLY A 62 -12.39 -1.91 -0.33
N GLN A 63 -11.09 -1.74 -0.01
CA GLN A 63 -10.55 -0.44 0.39
C GLN A 63 -10.88 0.63 -0.65
N GLY A 64 -10.87 0.21 -1.92
CA GLY A 64 -11.18 1.06 -3.06
C GLY A 64 -10.07 2.06 -3.32
N GLY A 65 -10.19 2.74 -4.45
CA GLY A 65 -9.20 3.67 -4.95
C GLY A 65 -9.18 3.68 -6.47
N THR A 66 -8.37 4.56 -7.05
CA THR A 66 -8.35 4.71 -8.52
C THR A 66 -7.46 3.67 -9.15
N GLY A 67 -8.00 2.82 -10.01
CA GLY A 67 -7.20 1.83 -10.73
C GLY A 67 -6.71 0.67 -9.85
N HIS A 68 -7.45 0.33 -8.80
CA HIS A 68 -7.20 -0.87 -8.01
C HIS A 68 -7.74 -2.07 -8.77
N ILE A 69 -6.85 -2.95 -9.22
CA ILE A 69 -7.18 -4.17 -9.97
C ILE A 69 -6.75 -5.43 -9.22
N ASN A 70 -5.97 -5.30 -8.15
CA ASN A 70 -5.39 -6.40 -7.39
C ASN A 70 -5.41 -6.13 -5.88
N GLU A 71 -6.59 -5.85 -5.34
CA GLU A 71 -6.77 -5.72 -3.89
C GLU A 71 -6.77 -7.11 -3.24
N GLN A 72 -5.76 -7.38 -2.42
CA GLN A 72 -5.53 -8.70 -1.81
C GLN A 72 -5.38 -8.58 -0.29
N PRO A 73 -5.71 -9.62 0.49
CA PRO A 73 -5.44 -9.64 1.92
C PRO A 73 -3.93 -9.46 2.20
N GLN A 74 -3.58 -8.96 3.37
CA GLN A 74 -2.17 -8.73 3.73
C GLN A 74 -1.41 -10.06 3.84
N SER A 75 -2.08 -11.12 4.30
CA SER A 75 -1.55 -12.48 4.37
C SER A 75 -1.13 -13.07 3.00
N TYR A 76 -1.81 -12.66 1.92
CA TYR A 76 -1.43 -13.03 0.54
C TYR A 76 -0.04 -12.50 0.21
N TRP A 77 0.21 -11.21 0.48
CA TRP A 77 1.52 -10.61 0.29
C TRP A 77 2.57 -11.19 1.22
N GLY A 78 2.21 -11.40 2.50
CA GLY A 78 3.08 -12.02 3.49
C GLY A 78 3.55 -13.42 3.11
N THR A 79 2.72 -14.19 2.40
CA THR A 79 3.08 -15.50 1.86
C THR A 79 4.23 -15.40 0.84
N PHE A 80 4.18 -14.44 -0.09
CA PHE A 80 5.27 -14.25 -1.06
C PHE A 80 6.60 -13.89 -0.41
N PHE A 81 6.57 -13.07 0.64
CA PHE A 81 7.76 -12.73 1.42
C PHE A 81 8.30 -13.94 2.18
N ARG A 82 7.44 -14.72 2.85
CA ARG A 82 7.86 -15.94 3.55
C ARG A 82 8.51 -16.96 2.61
N LEU A 83 7.96 -17.15 1.41
CA LEU A 83 8.54 -18.03 0.38
C LEU A 83 9.96 -17.60 -0.04
N ARG A 84 10.32 -16.33 0.16
CA ARG A 84 11.64 -15.75 -0.12
C ARG A 84 12.54 -15.65 1.12
N ASN A 85 12.17 -16.34 2.20
CA ASN A 85 12.88 -16.37 3.48
C ASN A 85 12.89 -15.00 4.20
N TYR A 86 11.78 -14.27 4.15
CA TYR A 86 11.55 -13.06 4.95
C TYR A 86 10.60 -13.35 6.11
N ALA A 87 10.97 -12.87 7.29
CA ALA A 87 10.11 -12.76 8.46
C ALA A 87 9.18 -11.56 8.29
N VAL A 88 7.91 -11.71 8.72
CA VAL A 88 6.92 -10.62 8.75
C VAL A 88 6.90 -10.04 10.16
N VAL A 89 7.02 -8.73 10.29
CA VAL A 89 7.07 -8.01 11.57
C VAL A 89 6.02 -6.90 11.58
N ASP A 90 5.07 -7.02 12.50
CA ASP A 90 4.02 -6.02 12.74
C ASP A 90 4.45 -5.04 13.83
N MET A 91 5.33 -4.12 13.48
CA MET A 91 5.83 -3.11 14.41
C MET A 91 5.05 -1.79 14.39
N PHE A 92 4.25 -1.56 13.35
CA PHE A 92 3.60 -0.28 13.12
C PHE A 92 2.19 -0.24 13.68
N ARG A 93 1.36 -1.24 13.37
CA ARG A 93 -0.06 -1.22 13.71
C ARG A 93 -0.30 -1.09 15.22
N PRO A 94 0.44 -1.79 16.11
CA PRO A 94 0.26 -1.64 17.56
C PRO A 94 0.47 -0.21 18.09
N ILE A 95 1.26 0.61 17.41
CA ILE A 95 1.62 1.97 17.85
C ILE A 95 0.79 3.03 17.10
N LEU A 96 0.46 2.78 15.84
CA LEU A 96 -0.16 3.77 14.95
C LEU A 96 -1.68 3.66 14.85
N TRP A 97 -2.29 2.55 15.28
CA TRP A 97 -3.71 2.21 15.02
C TRP A 97 -4.69 3.36 15.26
N SER A 98 -4.57 4.02 16.40
CA SER A 98 -5.51 5.07 16.83
C SER A 98 -5.04 6.48 16.48
N ASN A 99 -3.93 6.66 15.77
CA ASN A 99 -3.38 7.97 15.48
C ASN A 99 -4.11 8.63 14.29
N PRO A 100 -4.96 9.65 14.51
CA PRO A 100 -5.76 10.25 13.44
C PRO A 100 -4.94 11.14 12.49
N SER A 101 -3.69 11.47 12.83
CA SER A 101 -2.80 12.22 11.94
C SER A 101 -2.26 11.37 10.77
N ILE A 102 -2.51 10.06 10.79
CA ILE A 102 -2.08 9.11 9.77
C ILE A 102 -3.33 8.53 9.11
N GLU A 103 -3.37 8.49 7.78
CA GLU A 103 -4.48 7.85 7.06
C GLU A 103 -4.62 6.38 7.43
N PHE A 104 -5.86 5.88 7.53
CA PHE A 104 -6.12 4.52 8.03
C PHE A 104 -5.43 3.43 7.20
N HIS A 105 -5.27 3.62 5.88
CA HIS A 105 -4.63 2.63 5.02
C HIS A 105 -3.15 2.46 5.37
N TYR A 106 -2.42 3.53 5.72
CA TYR A 106 -1.04 3.39 6.21
C TYR A 106 -0.98 2.77 7.62
N ARG A 107 -1.96 3.07 8.48
CA ARG A 107 -2.07 2.44 9.81
C ARG A 107 -2.39 0.94 9.74
N GLN A 108 -3.10 0.50 8.71
CA GLN A 108 -3.57 -0.86 8.54
C GLN A 108 -2.61 -1.73 7.73
N ASN A 109 -2.09 -1.20 6.62
CA ASN A 109 -1.45 -2.00 5.58
C ASN A 109 0.07 -2.11 5.73
N ALA A 110 0.68 -1.29 6.59
CA ALA A 110 2.13 -1.23 6.72
C ALA A 110 2.70 -2.35 7.59
N PHE A 111 3.56 -3.19 7.00
CA PHE A 111 4.34 -4.21 7.69
C PHE A 111 5.82 -4.09 7.30
N LEU A 112 6.70 -4.56 8.20
CA LEU A 112 8.11 -4.70 7.90
C LEU A 112 8.40 -6.17 7.57
N TYR A 113 9.09 -6.41 6.46
CA TYR A 113 9.55 -7.72 6.04
C TYR A 113 11.07 -7.73 6.10
N ILE A 114 11.65 -8.66 6.85
CA ILE A 114 13.09 -8.71 7.08
C ILE A 114 13.62 -10.09 6.70
N ARG A 115 14.68 -10.17 5.90
CA ARG A 115 15.32 -11.45 5.57
C ARG A 115 15.74 -12.17 6.85
N LYS A 116 15.43 -13.46 6.95
CA LYS A 116 15.85 -14.28 8.10
C LYS A 116 17.38 -14.30 8.20
N GLY A 117 17.89 -14.15 9.43
CA GLY A 117 19.31 -14.00 9.73
C GLY A 117 19.84 -12.56 9.68
N HIS A 118 19.03 -11.57 9.32
CA HIS A 118 19.44 -10.17 9.38
C HIS A 118 19.48 -9.68 10.85
N PRO A 119 20.54 -8.96 11.30
CA PRO A 119 20.70 -8.53 12.70
C PRO A 119 19.55 -7.68 13.26
N LEU A 120 18.81 -6.99 12.39
CA LEU A 120 17.62 -6.22 12.78
C LEU A 120 16.56 -7.07 13.47
N LEU A 121 16.40 -8.35 13.09
CA LEU A 121 15.43 -9.24 13.74
C LEU A 121 15.78 -9.48 15.20
N GLU A 122 17.06 -9.71 15.51
CA GLU A 122 17.53 -9.90 16.88
C GLU A 122 17.35 -8.62 17.70
N HIS A 123 17.66 -7.47 17.11
CA HIS A 123 17.46 -6.16 17.75
C HIS A 123 15.99 -5.86 18.05
N LEU A 124 15.07 -6.23 17.15
CA LEU A 124 13.63 -6.10 17.38
C LEU A 124 13.14 -7.08 18.44
N ALA A 125 13.60 -8.33 18.40
CA ALA A 125 13.24 -9.35 19.38
C ALA A 125 13.67 -8.95 20.80
N ALA A 126 14.86 -8.35 20.95
CA ALA A 126 15.34 -7.80 22.22
C ALA A 126 14.44 -6.68 22.78
N LYS A 127 13.61 -6.06 21.94
CA LYS A 127 12.60 -5.05 22.30
C LYS A 127 11.19 -5.62 22.41
N GLY A 128 11.03 -6.94 22.35
CA GLY A 128 9.74 -7.62 22.42
C GLY A 128 8.94 -7.59 21.11
N ILE A 129 9.56 -7.24 19.98
CA ILE A 129 8.93 -7.23 18.66
C ILE A 129 9.47 -8.43 17.87
N SER A 130 8.62 -9.42 17.63
CA SER A 130 9.01 -10.70 17.00
C SER A 130 8.38 -10.90 15.63
N GLU A 131 8.90 -11.87 14.88
CA GLU A 131 8.24 -12.37 13.66
C GLU A 131 6.83 -12.85 14.00
N MET A 132 5.85 -12.47 13.17
CA MET A 132 4.49 -12.99 13.24
C MET A 132 4.49 -14.47 12.90
N SER A 133 3.90 -15.30 13.77
CA SER A 133 3.69 -16.73 13.51
C SER A 133 2.45 -16.98 12.63
N ASP A 134 1.36 -16.26 12.90
CA ASP A 134 0.10 -16.35 12.17
C ASP A 134 -0.06 -15.17 11.17
N LEU A 135 0.03 -15.46 9.87
CA LEU A 135 -0.21 -14.45 8.83
C LEU A 135 -1.68 -14.07 8.73
N GLY A 136 -2.62 -14.91 9.19
CA GLY A 136 -4.05 -14.58 9.17
C GLY A 136 -4.37 -13.32 9.98
N PHE A 137 -3.61 -13.06 11.04
CA PHE A 137 -3.73 -11.82 11.83
C PHE A 137 -3.30 -10.55 11.07
N MET A 138 -2.63 -10.68 9.92
CA MET A 138 -2.36 -9.53 9.07
C MET A 138 -3.65 -8.95 8.46
N ASP A 139 -4.69 -9.78 8.31
CA ASP A 139 -5.94 -9.42 7.62
C ASP A 139 -6.92 -8.64 8.52
N CYS A 140 -6.48 -8.19 9.70
CA CYS A 140 -7.25 -7.29 10.56
C CYS A 140 -7.62 -6.00 9.82
N LEU A 141 -8.93 -5.72 9.78
CA LEU A 141 -9.46 -4.49 9.21
C LEU A 141 -9.54 -3.38 10.26
N HIS A 142 -9.13 -2.18 9.86
CA HIS A 142 -9.23 -0.98 10.65
C HIS A 142 -10.70 -0.55 10.79
N PRO A 143 -11.14 -0.06 11.96
CA PRO A 143 -12.53 0.35 12.19
C PRO A 143 -13.06 1.37 11.17
N GLU A 144 -12.23 2.29 10.68
CA GLU A 144 -12.62 3.24 9.64
C GLU A 144 -12.96 2.57 8.32
N LEU A 145 -12.17 1.59 7.89
CA LEU A 145 -12.45 0.83 6.67
C LEU A 145 -13.72 0.01 6.84
N TYR A 146 -13.86 -0.69 7.98
CA TYR A 146 -15.07 -1.42 8.32
C TYR A 146 -16.33 -0.53 8.29
N ASN A 147 -16.25 0.66 8.89
CA ASN A 147 -17.36 1.60 8.93
C ASN A 147 -17.73 2.13 7.54
N ARG A 148 -16.76 2.37 6.64
CA ARG A 148 -17.01 2.75 5.25
C ARG A 148 -17.79 1.68 4.48
N TYR A 149 -17.46 0.40 4.69
CA TYR A 149 -18.27 -0.69 4.12
C TYR A 149 -19.70 -0.67 4.66
N ARG A 150 -19.84 -0.51 5.98
CA ARG A 150 -21.13 -0.56 6.67
C ARG A 150 -22.05 0.61 6.28
N SER A 151 -21.49 1.80 6.11
CA SER A 151 -22.25 2.99 5.71
C SER A 151 -22.61 3.03 4.22
N GLY A 152 -22.05 2.12 3.41
CA GLY A 152 -22.21 2.17 1.95
C GLY A 152 -21.43 3.30 1.30
N GLU A 153 -20.54 3.98 2.05
CA GLU A 153 -19.55 4.93 1.53
C GLU A 153 -18.48 4.16 0.76
N ARG A 154 -18.86 3.63 -0.41
CA ARG A 154 -17.91 3.13 -1.38
C ARG A 154 -17.15 4.33 -1.91
N THR A 155 -15.85 4.40 -1.63
CA THR A 155 -14.90 5.35 -2.20
C THR A 155 -15.00 5.36 -3.72
N PHE A 156 -15.78 6.33 -4.25
CA PHE A 156 -15.84 6.83 -5.63
C PHE A 156 -15.76 5.86 -6.83
N ALA A 157 -16.19 4.61 -6.72
CA ALA A 157 -16.35 3.73 -7.89
C ALA A 157 -17.71 3.88 -8.60
N ASN A 158 -18.73 4.47 -7.95
CA ASN A 158 -20.05 4.71 -8.54
C ASN A 158 -20.35 6.21 -8.60
N ARG A 159 -19.84 6.91 -9.62
CA ARG A 159 -20.48 8.13 -10.09
C ARG A 159 -21.48 7.73 -11.18
N SER A 160 -22.73 8.18 -11.04
CA SER A 160 -23.74 8.09 -12.09
C SER A 160 -23.13 8.44 -13.46
N PRO A 161 -23.31 7.61 -14.51
CA PRO A 161 -22.73 7.85 -15.84
C PRO A 161 -23.08 9.24 -16.40
N ILE A 162 -24.19 9.82 -15.94
CA ILE A 162 -24.70 11.12 -16.34
C ILE A 162 -23.74 12.25 -15.93
N LEU A 163 -23.15 12.18 -14.73
CA LEU A 163 -22.27 13.24 -14.23
C LEU A 163 -20.89 13.23 -14.90
N MET A 164 -20.40 12.04 -15.30
CA MET A 164 -19.15 11.94 -16.06
C MET A 164 -19.31 12.41 -17.51
N ASN A 165 -20.45 12.11 -18.15
CA ASN A 165 -20.76 12.61 -19.49
C ASN A 165 -20.86 14.15 -19.53
N LEU A 166 -21.42 14.78 -18.49
CA LEU A 166 -21.49 16.24 -18.40
C LEU A 166 -20.11 16.91 -18.20
N LEU A 167 -19.17 16.25 -17.51
CA LEU A 167 -17.83 16.80 -17.29
C LEU A 167 -16.91 16.66 -18.52
N GLN A 168 -17.17 15.69 -19.40
CA GLN A 168 -16.44 15.52 -20.66
C GLN A 168 -16.83 16.56 -21.73
N LEU A 169 -17.97 17.23 -21.56
CA LEU A 169 -18.44 18.31 -22.46
C LEU A 169 -17.84 19.68 -22.13
N LEU A 170 -17.08 19.81 -21.03
CA LEU A 170 -16.43 21.06 -20.65
C LEU A 170 -14.98 21.11 -21.17
N PRO A 171 -14.48 22.27 -21.63
CA PRO A 171 -13.08 22.44 -22.03
C PRO A 171 -12.13 22.01 -20.89
N GLN A 172 -11.05 21.30 -21.21
CA GLN A 172 -10.10 20.70 -20.23
C GLN A 172 -9.65 21.66 -19.11
N ARG A 173 -9.63 22.98 -19.35
CA ARG A 173 -9.26 24.00 -18.37
C ARG A 173 -10.30 24.21 -17.25
N MET A 174 -11.59 23.94 -17.48
CA MET A 174 -12.63 23.99 -16.44
C MET A 174 -12.65 22.73 -15.56
N TYR A 175 -12.20 21.59 -16.09
CA TYR A 175 -12.17 20.31 -15.39
C TYR A 175 -11.30 20.37 -14.11
N VAL A 176 -10.17 21.06 -14.18
CA VAL A 176 -9.23 21.22 -13.06
C VAL A 176 -9.78 22.15 -11.97
N SER A 177 -10.56 23.18 -12.36
CA SER A 177 -11.13 24.17 -11.44
C SER A 177 -12.33 23.63 -10.64
N LEU A 178 -13.14 22.75 -11.23
CA LEU A 178 -14.29 22.15 -10.54
C LEU A 178 -13.87 21.07 -9.53
N ARG A 179 -12.77 20.35 -9.80
CA ARG A 179 -12.22 19.34 -8.87
C ARG A 179 -11.68 19.95 -7.59
N SER A 180 -11.15 21.17 -7.68
CA SER A 180 -10.67 21.95 -6.54
C SER A 180 -11.81 22.67 -5.80
N TYR A 181 -12.86 23.11 -6.51
CA TYR A 181 -14.06 23.71 -5.90
C TYR A 181 -14.90 22.68 -5.12
N ALA A 182 -15.08 21.46 -5.64
CA ALA A 182 -15.85 20.41 -4.96
C ALA A 182 -15.22 19.92 -3.64
N ARG A 183 -13.90 20.07 -3.45
CA ARG A 183 -13.22 19.76 -2.18
C ARG A 183 -13.47 20.81 -1.09
N ARG A 184 -13.91 22.02 -1.44
CA ARG A 184 -14.14 23.13 -0.49
C ARG A 184 -15.53 23.13 0.16
N PHE A 185 -16.48 22.32 -0.32
CA PHE A 185 -17.87 22.33 0.17
C PHE A 185 -18.32 21.03 0.87
N ILE A 186 -17.40 20.08 1.11
CA ILE A 186 -17.72 18.77 1.73
C ILE A 186 -17.10 18.61 3.14
N PHE A 187 -16.66 19.71 3.74
CA PHE A 187 -16.41 19.80 5.18
C PHE A 187 -17.23 20.95 5.77
N LYS A 188 -18.50 20.66 6.02
CA LYS A 188 -19.32 21.21 7.10
C LYS A 188 -20.21 20.09 7.62
#